data_AF-A0AAN6D3X2-F1
#
_entry.id   AF-A0AAN6D3X2-F1
#
_cell.length_a   1.000
_cell.length_b   1.000
_cell.length_c   1.000
_cell.angle_alpha   90.00
_cell.angle_beta   90.00
_cell.angle_gamma   90.00
#
_symmetry.space_group_name_H-M   'P 1'
#
loop_
_entity.id
_entity.type
_entity.pdbx_description
1 polymer ?
#
loop_
_entity_poly.entity_id
_entity_poly.type
_entity_poly.pdbx_seq_one_letter_code
_entity_poly.pdbx_strand_id
1 'polypeptide(L)'
;MLSFGGHSNLDIQTSLKKACTADSAAPKRKHVRACIVYTWDHKSSREFWHCLKLLPIQSNDTQIFKTLIVIHKVLQEGHPTCLIGGYKNINWLESLGRFSNNDTTAGHTKLIREYVFYLEQKLRFHHDHRGFNGMFEYEEYVSLRTVSDPNEGFESIMDLLSLQDSLDNLQRVIFSFIRHTSDISEYVISSLVPIIAESYGIYKFLISMLRALYRSSESDEVIAPLKDRFDAQHHRLFEFYADCSSIKIQCTAF
;
A
#
# COMPACT_ATOMS: atom_id res chain seq x y z
N MET A 1 -33.52 -12.07 -12.29
CA MET A 1 -32.67 -11.18 -13.11
C MET A 1 -32.31 -9.99 -12.23
N LEU A 2 -31.23 -10.09 -11.45
CA LEU A 2 -30.80 -9.02 -10.54
C LEU A 2 -30.07 -7.97 -11.38
N SER A 3 -30.60 -6.77 -11.39
CA SER A 3 -29.98 -5.60 -12.02
C SER A 3 -28.67 -5.29 -11.29
N PHE A 4 -27.54 -5.65 -11.88
CA PHE A 4 -26.24 -5.07 -11.53
C PHE A 4 -26.25 -3.62 -12.00
N GLY A 5 -26.76 -2.72 -11.15
CA GLY A 5 -26.64 -1.29 -11.37
C GLY A 5 -25.18 -0.90 -11.24
N GLY A 6 -24.51 -0.63 -12.36
CA GLY A 6 -23.15 -0.09 -12.35
C GLY A 6 -23.10 1.23 -11.60
N HIS A 7 -22.15 1.38 -10.69
CA HIS A 7 -21.91 2.64 -9.97
C HIS A 7 -21.57 3.76 -10.96
N SER A 8 -22.27 4.90 -10.94
CA SER A 8 -22.03 5.97 -11.90
C SER A 8 -20.76 6.78 -11.59
N ASN A 9 -20.27 7.58 -12.54
CA ASN A 9 -19.13 8.49 -12.32
C ASN A 9 -19.39 9.52 -11.20
N LEU A 10 -20.65 9.94 -11.01
CA LEU A 10 -21.03 10.85 -9.92
C LEU A 10 -20.88 10.19 -8.55
N ASP A 11 -21.01 8.86 -8.49
CA ASP A 11 -20.94 8.08 -7.27
C ASP A 11 -19.51 7.91 -6.76
N ILE A 12 -18.52 7.75 -7.67
CA ILE A 12 -17.11 7.69 -7.28
C ILE A 12 -16.59 9.05 -6.78
N GLN A 13 -16.93 10.15 -7.46
CA GLN A 13 -16.53 11.49 -7.01
C GLN A 13 -17.12 11.81 -5.62
N THR A 14 -18.39 11.47 -5.38
CA THR A 14 -19.04 11.64 -4.07
C THR A 14 -18.37 10.77 -3.00
N SER A 15 -18.03 9.53 -3.33
CA SER A 15 -17.36 8.62 -2.42
C SER A 15 -15.97 9.14 -2.02
N LEU A 16 -15.18 9.62 -2.99
CA LEU A 16 -13.87 10.23 -2.74
C LEU A 16 -13.98 11.46 -1.81
N LYS A 17 -14.91 12.38 -2.07
CA LYS A 17 -15.15 13.54 -1.18
C LYS A 17 -15.49 13.13 0.26
N LYS A 18 -16.25 12.04 0.43
CA LYS A 18 -16.64 11.53 1.77
C LYS A 18 -15.57 10.68 2.44
N ALA A 19 -14.62 10.13 1.68
CA ALA A 19 -13.47 9.39 2.20
C ALA A 19 -12.31 10.32 2.60
N CYS A 20 -12.12 11.42 1.88
CA CYS A 20 -11.03 12.39 2.05
C CYS A 20 -11.48 13.69 2.74
N THR A 21 -12.31 13.58 3.79
CA THR A 21 -12.74 14.73 4.61
C THR A 21 -11.60 15.25 5.50
N ALA A 22 -11.67 16.52 5.90
CA ALA A 22 -10.67 17.16 6.77
C ALA A 22 -10.77 16.79 8.26
N ASP A 23 -11.75 15.98 8.65
CA ASP A 23 -11.90 15.51 10.03
C ASP A 23 -10.80 14.52 10.44
N SER A 24 -10.60 14.38 11.76
CA SER A 24 -9.63 13.47 12.35
C SER A 24 -10.06 11.98 12.31
N ALA A 25 -11.24 11.68 11.76
CA ALA A 25 -11.76 10.32 11.66
C ALA A 25 -11.13 9.55 10.49
N ALA A 26 -11.14 8.22 10.59
CA ALA A 26 -10.66 7.36 9.51
C ALA A 26 -11.45 7.54 8.20
N PRO A 27 -10.84 7.28 7.02
CA PRO A 27 -11.58 7.19 5.77
C PRO A 27 -12.76 6.20 5.89
N LYS A 28 -13.97 6.69 5.67
CA LYS A 28 -15.20 5.90 5.83
C LYS A 28 -15.19 4.67 4.94
N ARG A 29 -15.19 3.47 5.55
CA ARG A 29 -15.03 2.18 4.85
C ARG A 29 -15.96 1.99 3.65
N LYS A 30 -17.24 2.33 3.78
CA LYS A 30 -18.21 2.20 2.68
C LYS A 30 -17.83 3.01 1.43
N HIS A 31 -17.18 4.16 1.61
CA HIS A 31 -16.75 5.01 0.50
C HIS A 31 -15.44 4.54 -0.12
N VAL A 32 -14.51 4.03 0.70
CA VAL A 32 -13.30 3.37 0.18
C VAL A 32 -13.67 2.12 -0.61
N ARG A 33 -14.58 1.30 -0.07
CA ARG A 33 -15.09 0.10 -0.75
C ARG A 33 -15.81 0.43 -2.06
N ALA A 34 -16.60 1.50 -2.08
CA ALA A 34 -17.24 1.95 -3.32
C ALA A 34 -16.22 2.33 -4.40
N CYS A 35 -15.09 2.95 -4.03
CA CYS A 35 -14.00 3.24 -4.98
C CYS A 35 -13.37 1.96 -5.53
N ILE A 36 -13.09 0.98 -4.66
CA ILE A 36 -12.54 -0.33 -5.07
C ILE A 36 -13.50 -1.04 -6.02
N VAL A 37 -14.76 -1.21 -5.62
CA VAL A 37 -15.81 -1.88 -6.42
C VAL A 37 -16.01 -1.20 -7.76
N TYR A 38 -16.01 0.13 -7.81
CA TYR A 38 -16.12 0.88 -9.05
C TYR A 38 -15.06 0.45 -10.07
N THR A 39 -13.79 0.26 -9.65
CA THR A 39 -12.72 -0.14 -10.57
C THR A 39 -12.91 -1.52 -11.16
N TRP A 40 -13.54 -2.44 -10.42
CA TRP A 40 -13.90 -3.79 -10.88
C TRP A 40 -15.10 -3.77 -11.82
N ASP A 41 -16.16 -3.05 -11.46
CA ASP A 41 -17.37 -2.90 -12.28
C ASP A 41 -17.04 -2.34 -13.67
N HIS A 42 -16.14 -1.36 -13.74
CA HIS A 42 -15.75 -0.69 -14.98
C HIS A 42 -14.48 -1.25 -15.64
N LYS A 43 -13.81 -2.20 -14.97
CA LYS A 43 -12.50 -2.75 -15.38
C LYS A 43 -11.47 -1.67 -15.72
N SER A 44 -11.50 -0.56 -14.99
CA SER A 44 -10.71 0.63 -15.28
C SER A 44 -10.51 1.48 -14.03
N SER A 45 -9.30 1.99 -13.85
CA SER A 45 -8.94 2.94 -12.79
C SER A 45 -8.92 4.40 -13.26
N ARG A 46 -9.16 4.66 -14.55
CA ARG A 46 -8.98 5.99 -15.16
C ARG A 46 -9.79 7.06 -14.44
N GLU A 47 -11.07 6.78 -14.19
CA GLU A 47 -11.98 7.74 -13.56
C GLU A 47 -11.63 7.99 -12.09
N PHE A 48 -11.17 6.94 -11.37
CA PHE A 48 -10.68 7.08 -10.00
C PHE A 48 -9.52 8.10 -9.92
N TRP A 49 -8.50 7.95 -10.77
CA TRP A 49 -7.37 8.88 -10.82
C TRP A 49 -7.79 10.28 -11.27
N HIS A 50 -8.73 10.40 -12.21
CA HIS A 50 -9.27 11.69 -12.64
C HIS A 50 -9.98 12.41 -11.50
N CYS A 51 -10.94 11.76 -10.84
CA CYS A 51 -11.70 12.33 -9.73
C CYS A 51 -10.81 12.69 -8.53
N LEU A 52 -9.77 11.90 -8.24
CA LEU A 52 -8.80 12.21 -7.18
C LEU A 52 -8.12 13.57 -7.39
N LYS A 53 -7.71 13.86 -8.63
CA LYS A 53 -7.04 15.13 -8.99
C LYS A 53 -7.96 16.35 -8.86
N LEU A 54 -9.26 16.16 -8.88
CA LEU A 54 -10.26 17.22 -8.73
C LEU A 54 -10.56 17.55 -7.26
N LEU A 55 -10.04 16.79 -6.30
CA LEU A 55 -10.25 17.07 -4.89
C LEU A 55 -9.42 18.29 -4.45
N PRO A 56 -10.01 19.28 -3.75
CA PRO A 56 -9.28 20.43 -3.24
C PRO A 56 -8.56 20.08 -1.93
N ILE A 57 -7.48 19.29 -2.01
CA ILE A 57 -6.75 18.77 -0.83
C ILE A 57 -5.41 19.46 -0.57
N GLN A 58 -4.91 20.28 -1.49
CA GLN A 58 -3.54 20.81 -1.50
C GLN A 58 -3.16 21.63 -0.26
N SER A 59 -4.14 22.21 0.42
CA SER A 59 -3.92 23.05 1.61
C SER A 59 -4.23 22.32 2.92
N ASN A 60 -4.46 21.00 2.91
CA ASN A 60 -4.86 20.25 4.09
C ASN A 60 -4.14 18.90 4.19
N ASP A 61 -3.19 18.81 5.12
CA ASP A 61 -2.38 17.61 5.37
C ASP A 61 -3.24 16.38 5.75
N THR A 62 -4.33 16.58 6.50
CA THR A 62 -5.23 15.47 6.87
C THR A 62 -5.91 14.89 5.63
N GLN A 63 -6.36 15.75 4.71
CA GLN A 63 -6.97 15.29 3.46
C GLN A 63 -5.96 14.63 2.52
N ILE A 64 -4.73 15.16 2.45
CA ILE A 64 -3.64 14.53 1.69
C ILE A 64 -3.36 13.14 2.25
N PHE A 65 -3.16 13.02 3.55
CA PHE A 65 -2.85 11.74 4.19
C PHE A 65 -3.99 10.72 4.01
N LYS A 66 -5.25 11.11 4.22
CA LYS A 66 -6.41 10.23 3.95
C LYS A 66 -6.51 9.82 2.49
N THR A 67 -6.14 10.71 1.56
CA THR A 67 -6.08 10.39 0.14
C THR A 67 -5.03 9.30 -0.14
N LEU A 68 -3.87 9.37 0.50
CA LEU A 68 -2.82 8.33 0.38
C LEU A 68 -3.29 6.97 0.93
N ILE A 69 -4.02 6.94 2.04
CA ILE A 69 -4.65 5.71 2.57
C ILE A 69 -5.63 5.11 1.55
N VAL A 70 -6.49 5.95 0.96
CA VAL A 70 -7.47 5.50 -0.05
C VAL A 70 -6.75 4.96 -1.29
N ILE A 71 -5.70 5.65 -1.76
CA ILE A 71 -4.88 5.18 -2.88
C ILE A 71 -4.27 3.81 -2.56
N HIS A 72 -3.63 3.66 -1.39
CA HIS A 72 -3.01 2.41 -0.97
C HIS A 72 -4.01 1.24 -1.02
N LYS A 73 -5.20 1.42 -0.44
CA LYS A 73 -6.27 0.42 -0.46
C LYS A 73 -6.78 0.09 -1.87
N VAL A 74 -6.90 1.09 -2.75
CA VAL A 74 -7.32 0.86 -4.15
C VAL A 74 -6.23 0.17 -4.97
N LEU A 75 -4.95 0.42 -4.69
CA LEU A 75 -3.84 -0.30 -5.31
C LEU A 75 -3.78 -1.76 -4.85
N GLN A 76 -4.15 -2.03 -3.60
CA GLN A 76 -4.25 -3.37 -3.02
C GLN A 76 -5.41 -4.17 -3.59
N GLU A 77 -6.63 -3.65 -3.45
CA GLU A 77 -7.87 -4.43 -3.64
C GLU A 77 -8.59 -4.11 -4.96
N GLY A 78 -8.16 -3.09 -5.70
CA GLY A 78 -8.79 -2.67 -6.96
C GLY A 78 -8.44 -3.56 -8.15
N HIS A 79 -9.16 -3.37 -9.26
CA HIS A 79 -8.88 -4.06 -10.52
C HIS A 79 -7.41 -3.84 -10.94
N PRO A 80 -6.69 -4.81 -11.55
CA PRO A 80 -5.25 -4.68 -11.87
C PRO A 80 -4.83 -3.42 -12.63
N THR A 81 -5.77 -2.80 -13.36
CA THR A 81 -5.58 -1.47 -13.97
C THR A 81 -5.24 -0.36 -12.97
N CYS A 82 -5.50 -0.54 -11.67
CA CYS A 82 -5.16 0.40 -10.61
C CYS A 82 -3.66 0.58 -10.47
N LEU A 83 -2.88 -0.51 -10.52
CA LEU A 83 -1.42 -0.47 -10.47
C LEU A 83 -0.85 0.24 -11.70
N ILE A 84 -1.33 -0.13 -12.89
CA ILE A 84 -0.95 0.50 -14.17
C ILE A 84 -1.30 2.00 -14.16
N GLY A 85 -2.52 2.33 -13.71
CA GLY A 85 -2.98 3.71 -13.59
C GLY A 85 -2.19 4.51 -12.57
N GLY A 86 -1.81 3.91 -11.44
CA GLY A 86 -0.99 4.54 -10.42
C GLY A 86 0.39 4.90 -10.95
N TYR A 87 1.05 3.99 -11.66
CA TYR A 87 2.35 4.27 -12.27
C TYR A 87 2.28 5.42 -13.29
N LYS A 88 1.21 5.48 -14.11
CA LYS A 88 0.98 6.61 -15.03
C LYS A 88 0.76 7.95 -14.31
N ASN A 89 0.37 7.92 -13.04
CA ASN A 89 0.09 9.09 -12.22
C ASN A 89 1.16 9.33 -11.14
N ILE A 90 2.32 8.68 -11.23
CA ILE A 90 3.37 8.72 -10.20
C ILE A 90 3.87 10.15 -9.91
N ASN A 91 4.09 10.97 -10.95
CA ASN A 91 4.50 12.37 -10.79
C ASN A 91 3.46 13.22 -10.05
N TRP A 92 2.17 12.89 -10.19
CA TRP A 92 1.10 13.56 -9.43
C TRP A 92 1.10 13.10 -7.97
N LEU A 93 1.30 11.80 -7.71
CA LEU A 93 1.46 11.28 -6.35
C LEU A 93 2.66 11.94 -5.64
N GLU A 94 3.80 12.07 -6.31
CA GLU A 94 4.98 12.79 -5.82
C GLU A 94 4.69 14.26 -5.48
N SER A 95 3.79 14.91 -6.23
CA SER A 95 3.40 16.30 -5.96
C SER A 95 2.68 16.45 -4.60
N LEU A 96 1.99 15.42 -4.11
CA LEU A 96 1.32 15.45 -2.81
C LEU A 96 2.32 15.60 -1.65
N GLY A 97 3.52 15.01 -1.77
CA GLY A 97 4.59 15.17 -0.78
C GLY A 97 5.20 16.57 -0.73
N ARG A 98 5.04 17.36 -1.80
CA ARG A 98 5.53 18.75 -1.91
C ARG A 98 4.51 19.77 -1.41
N PHE A 99 3.22 19.45 -1.40
CA PHE A 99 2.18 20.34 -0.88
C PHE A 99 2.22 20.46 0.64
N SER A 100 2.66 19.40 1.33
CA SER A 100 2.94 19.45 2.77
C SER A 100 4.32 20.05 3.01
N ASN A 101 4.40 21.39 3.01
CA ASN A 101 5.64 22.16 3.22
C ASN A 101 5.47 23.24 4.30
N ASN A 102 4.48 23.11 5.19
CA ASN A 102 4.26 24.09 6.25
C ASN A 102 5.11 23.74 7.48
N ASP A 103 5.96 24.68 7.92
CA ASP A 103 6.82 24.53 9.10
C ASP A 103 6.03 24.26 10.39
N THR A 104 4.75 24.69 10.45
CA THR A 104 3.83 24.45 11.57
C THR A 104 3.30 23.02 11.65
N THR A 105 3.47 22.20 10.61
CA THR A 105 3.02 20.79 10.53
C THR A 105 4.15 19.83 10.14
N ALA A 106 5.37 20.09 10.63
CA ALA A 106 6.56 19.28 10.32
C ALA A 106 6.38 17.77 10.55
N GLY A 107 5.60 17.37 11.57
CA GLY A 107 5.26 15.97 11.83
C GLY A 107 4.41 15.34 10.72
N HIS A 108 3.35 16.01 10.28
CA HIS A 108 2.49 15.57 9.17
C HIS A 108 3.23 15.56 7.84
N THR A 109 4.08 16.57 7.60
CA THR A 109 4.93 16.64 6.41
C THR A 109 5.80 15.39 6.29
N LYS A 110 6.45 14.97 7.38
CA LYS A 110 7.28 13.76 7.38
C LYS A 110 6.44 12.51 7.09
N LEU A 111 5.27 12.38 7.71
CA LEU A 111 4.35 11.26 7.45
C LEU A 111 3.92 11.16 5.99
N ILE A 112 3.49 12.29 5.41
CA ILE A 112 2.98 12.36 4.05
C ILE A 112 4.10 12.00 3.06
N ARG A 113 5.29 12.58 3.22
CA ARG A 113 6.43 12.30 2.34
C ARG A 113 6.85 10.84 2.38
N GLU A 114 6.90 10.25 3.56
CA GLU A 114 7.26 8.83 3.71
C GLU A 114 6.21 7.91 3.06
N TYR A 115 4.93 8.24 3.22
CA TYR A 115 3.84 7.46 2.62
C TYR A 115 3.85 7.57 1.08
N VAL A 116 4.07 8.78 0.55
CA VAL A 116 4.25 9.01 -0.89
C VAL A 116 5.43 8.20 -1.41
N PHE A 117 6.58 8.24 -0.73
CA PHE A 117 7.77 7.48 -1.10
C PHE A 117 7.48 5.98 -1.18
N TYR A 118 6.84 5.42 -0.16
CA TYR A 118 6.47 4.00 -0.16
C TYR A 118 5.54 3.63 -1.34
N LEU A 119 4.50 4.42 -1.59
CA LEU A 119 3.58 4.16 -2.70
C LEU A 119 4.28 4.27 -4.06
N GLU A 120 5.28 5.15 -4.19
CA GLU A 120 6.15 5.22 -5.37
C GLU A 120 6.92 3.91 -5.56
N GLN A 121 7.58 3.41 -4.50
CA GLN A 121 8.31 2.14 -4.55
C GLN A 121 7.38 0.98 -4.91
N LYS A 122 6.17 0.91 -4.33
CA LYS A 122 5.15 -0.09 -4.68
C LYS A 122 4.81 -0.03 -6.17
N LEU A 123 4.55 1.17 -6.71
CA LEU A 123 4.18 1.34 -8.10
C LEU A 123 5.31 0.99 -9.07
N ARG A 124 6.57 1.32 -8.73
CA ARG A 124 7.75 0.92 -9.50
C ARG A 124 7.92 -0.60 -9.50
N PHE A 125 7.83 -1.23 -8.32
CA PHE A 125 7.85 -2.68 -8.19
C PHE A 125 6.83 -3.36 -9.12
N HIS A 126 5.56 -2.94 -9.08
CA HIS A 126 4.54 -3.55 -9.95
C HIS A 126 4.68 -3.21 -11.45
N HIS A 127 5.39 -2.13 -11.80
CA HIS A 127 5.71 -1.83 -13.19
C HIS A 127 6.72 -2.83 -13.75
N ASP A 128 7.77 -3.10 -12.98
CA ASP A 128 8.85 -4.01 -13.33
C ASP A 128 8.42 -5.47 -13.20
N HIS A 129 7.55 -5.77 -12.22
CA HIS A 129 7.09 -7.12 -11.87
C HIS A 129 5.59 -7.31 -12.11
N ARG A 130 5.18 -7.41 -13.38
CA ARG A 130 3.75 -7.47 -13.78
C ARG A 130 2.97 -8.71 -13.30
N GLY A 131 3.66 -9.76 -12.86
CA GLY A 131 3.02 -10.98 -12.35
C GLY A 131 2.42 -10.84 -10.95
N PHE A 132 2.75 -9.77 -10.23
CA PHE A 132 2.30 -9.56 -8.85
C PHE A 132 0.98 -8.78 -8.81
N ASN A 133 -0.02 -9.33 -8.13
CA ASN A 133 -1.24 -8.62 -7.81
C ASN A 133 -1.02 -7.62 -6.66
N GLY A 134 -1.98 -6.72 -6.42
CA GLY A 134 -1.86 -5.64 -5.43
C GLY A 134 -1.70 -6.10 -3.97
N MET A 135 -2.11 -7.34 -3.66
CA MET A 135 -2.10 -7.95 -2.33
C MET A 135 -0.94 -8.92 -2.09
N PHE A 136 -0.05 -9.13 -3.08
CA PHE A 136 1.02 -10.12 -3.03
C PHE A 136 0.52 -11.53 -2.72
N GLU A 137 -0.46 -12.02 -3.49
CA GLU A 137 -0.96 -13.38 -3.38
C GLU A 137 -0.13 -14.33 -4.25
N TYR A 138 0.59 -15.25 -3.60
CA TYR A 138 1.52 -16.16 -4.27
C TYR A 138 0.84 -17.14 -5.24
N GLU A 139 -0.36 -17.64 -4.88
CA GLU A 139 -1.09 -18.60 -5.72
C GLU A 139 -1.42 -18.02 -7.10
N GLU A 140 -1.82 -16.75 -7.15
CA GLU A 140 -2.10 -16.06 -8.41
C GLU A 140 -0.82 -15.92 -9.26
N TYR A 141 0.31 -15.58 -8.63
CA TYR A 141 1.59 -15.45 -9.32
C TYR A 141 2.06 -16.75 -10.00
N VAL A 142 1.99 -17.88 -9.28
CA VAL A 142 2.38 -19.18 -9.84
C VAL A 142 1.48 -19.57 -11.01
N SER A 143 0.19 -19.28 -10.93
CA SER A 143 -0.76 -19.58 -12.02
C SER A 143 -0.44 -18.83 -13.32
N LEU A 144 0.21 -17.66 -13.22
CA LEU A 144 0.55 -16.80 -14.34
C LEU A 144 1.93 -17.07 -14.95
N ARG A 145 2.85 -17.72 -14.22
CA ARG A 145 4.22 -17.98 -14.68
C ARG A 145 4.43 -19.42 -15.11
N THR A 146 4.72 -19.63 -16.40
CA THR A 146 4.87 -20.96 -17.03
C THR A 146 6.29 -21.53 -17.02
N VAL A 147 7.33 -20.73 -16.73
CA VAL A 147 8.74 -21.18 -16.61
C VAL A 147 9.45 -20.28 -15.59
N SER A 148 10.13 -20.86 -14.59
CA SER A 148 10.85 -20.12 -13.55
C SER A 148 12.35 -20.07 -13.86
N ASP A 149 12.85 -18.90 -14.25
CA ASP A 149 14.29 -18.62 -14.25
C ASP A 149 14.74 -18.33 -12.80
N PRO A 150 15.68 -19.09 -12.22
CA PRO A 150 16.20 -18.85 -10.88
C PRO A 150 16.78 -17.43 -10.70
N ASN A 151 17.37 -16.84 -11.73
CA ASN A 151 17.94 -15.48 -11.65
C ASN A 151 16.84 -14.44 -11.48
N GLU A 152 15.76 -14.55 -12.26
CA GLU A 152 14.59 -13.68 -12.13
C GLU A 152 13.91 -13.86 -10.76
N GLY A 153 13.90 -15.09 -10.23
CA GLY A 153 13.44 -15.38 -8.87
C GLY A 153 14.28 -14.68 -7.80
N PHE A 154 15.61 -14.68 -7.96
CA PHE A 154 16.53 -14.00 -7.05
C PHE A 154 16.30 -12.49 -7.03
N GLU A 155 16.25 -11.85 -8.20
CA GLU A 155 16.00 -10.40 -8.33
C GLU A 155 14.63 -10.02 -7.76
N SER A 156 13.58 -10.81 -8.06
CA SER A 156 12.25 -10.59 -7.51
C SER A 156 12.24 -10.62 -5.97
N ILE A 157 13.00 -11.54 -5.35
CA ILE A 157 13.14 -11.61 -3.89
C ILE A 157 13.87 -10.37 -3.37
N MET A 158 14.96 -9.95 -4.02
CA MET A 158 15.70 -8.74 -3.63
C MET A 158 14.84 -7.47 -3.66
N ASP A 159 14.02 -7.33 -4.69
CA ASP A 159 13.10 -6.21 -4.83
C ASP A 159 11.96 -6.26 -3.80
N LEU A 160 11.40 -7.44 -3.53
CA LEU A 160 10.42 -7.62 -2.46
C LEU A 160 10.99 -7.29 -1.08
N LEU A 161 12.23 -7.70 -0.79
CA LEU A 161 12.92 -7.34 0.45
C LEU A 161 13.08 -5.82 0.55
N SER A 162 13.46 -5.14 -0.54
CA SER A 162 13.60 -3.68 -0.56
C SER A 162 12.27 -2.94 -0.40
N LEU A 163 11.19 -3.49 -0.97
CA LEU A 163 9.84 -2.96 -0.74
C LEU A 163 9.39 -3.14 0.72
N GLN A 164 9.71 -4.27 1.35
CA GLN A 164 9.44 -4.53 2.76
C GLN A 164 10.22 -3.59 3.68
N ASP A 165 11.48 -3.26 3.36
CA ASP A 165 12.27 -2.27 4.10
C ASP A 165 11.65 -0.87 4.02
N SER A 166 11.13 -0.49 2.84
CA SER A 166 10.44 0.79 2.66
C SER A 166 9.15 0.85 3.49
N LEU A 167 8.42 -0.27 3.58
CA LEU A 167 7.21 -0.38 4.40
C LEU A 167 7.53 -0.35 5.91
N ASP A 168 8.63 -0.98 6.33
CA ASP A 168 9.16 -0.90 7.70
C ASP A 168 9.53 0.55 8.08
N ASN A 169 10.14 1.29 7.16
CA ASN A 169 10.44 2.71 7.40
C ASN A 169 9.15 3.54 7.56
N LEU A 170 8.16 3.33 6.69
CA LEU A 170 6.85 3.99 6.78
C LEU A 170 6.18 3.75 8.13
N GLN A 171 6.09 2.49 8.59
CA GLN A 171 5.47 2.22 9.89
C GLN A 171 6.24 2.86 11.04
N ARG A 172 7.59 2.88 11.00
CA ARG A 172 8.41 3.53 12.05
C ARG A 172 8.11 5.03 12.14
N VAL A 173 7.94 5.70 11.00
CA VAL A 173 7.57 7.12 10.96
C VAL A 173 6.16 7.33 11.53
N ILE A 174 5.19 6.47 11.19
CA ILE A 174 3.82 6.49 11.74
C ILE A 174 3.82 6.30 13.26
N PHE A 175 4.47 5.27 13.77
CA PHE A 175 4.57 5.03 15.20
C PHE A 175 5.29 6.15 15.94
N SER A 176 6.36 6.70 15.35
CA SER A 176 7.02 7.86 15.92
C SER A 176 6.06 9.04 16.04
N PHE A 177 5.26 9.32 15.02
CA PHE A 177 4.25 10.38 15.08
C PHE A 177 3.19 10.11 16.16
N ILE A 178 2.68 8.88 16.25
CA ILE A 178 1.69 8.47 17.26
C ILE A 178 2.22 8.71 18.68
N ARG A 179 3.49 8.36 18.95
CA ARG A 179 4.11 8.52 20.27
C ARG A 179 4.32 9.97 20.71
N HIS A 180 4.49 10.89 19.76
CA HIS A 180 4.79 12.30 20.05
C HIS A 180 3.55 13.21 20.00
N THR A 181 2.37 12.66 19.73
CA THR A 181 1.12 13.43 19.62
C THR A 181 0.20 13.09 20.80
N SER A 182 -0.33 14.11 21.49
CA SER A 182 -1.26 13.95 22.62
C SER A 182 -2.64 13.46 22.20
N ASP A 183 -3.11 13.87 21.02
CA ASP A 183 -4.39 13.45 20.43
C ASP A 183 -4.16 12.54 19.23
N ILE A 184 -4.23 11.23 19.47
CA ILE A 184 -4.03 10.24 18.40
C ILE A 184 -5.22 10.32 17.43
N SER A 185 -4.95 10.83 16.23
CA SER A 185 -5.97 10.93 15.18
C SER A 185 -6.30 9.55 14.61
N GLU A 186 -7.59 9.22 14.52
CA GLU A 186 -8.07 7.91 14.04
C GLU A 186 -7.60 7.62 12.60
N TYR A 187 -7.49 8.64 11.75
CA TYR A 187 -6.98 8.45 10.39
C TYR A 187 -5.53 7.94 10.36
N VAL A 188 -4.69 8.35 11.31
CA VAL A 188 -3.29 7.89 11.40
C VAL A 188 -3.25 6.42 11.79
N ILE A 189 -4.01 6.02 12.81
CA ILE A 189 -4.12 4.60 13.18
C ILE A 189 -4.66 3.78 12.02
N SER A 190 -5.67 4.29 11.30
CA SER A 190 -6.30 3.57 10.19
C SER A 190 -5.34 3.29 9.03
N SER A 191 -4.25 4.06 8.91
CA SER A 191 -3.25 3.85 7.87
C SER A 191 -2.39 2.62 8.11
N LEU A 192 -2.33 2.12 9.35
CA LEU A 192 -1.64 0.87 9.69
C LEU A 192 -2.35 -0.35 9.09
N VAL A 193 -3.66 -0.30 8.87
CA VAL A 193 -4.43 -1.45 8.34
C VAL A 193 -3.91 -1.92 6.97
N PRO A 194 -3.84 -1.07 5.91
CA PRO A 194 -3.27 -1.50 4.64
C PRO A 194 -1.77 -1.85 4.74
N ILE A 195 -1.02 -1.19 5.63
CA ILE A 195 0.41 -1.48 5.85
C ILE A 195 0.61 -2.90 6.41
N ILE A 196 -0.16 -3.30 7.42
CA ILE A 196 -0.12 -4.65 8.02
C ILE A 196 -0.50 -5.71 6.97
N ALA A 197 -1.56 -5.44 6.21
CA ALA A 197 -2.01 -6.37 5.18
C ALA A 197 -0.93 -6.57 4.10
N GLU A 198 -0.29 -5.49 3.64
CA GLU A 198 0.77 -5.55 2.64
C GLU A 198 2.03 -6.22 3.16
N SER A 199 2.48 -5.85 4.36
CA SER A 199 3.70 -6.42 4.97
C SER A 199 3.55 -7.92 5.15
N TYR A 200 2.35 -8.39 5.50
CA TYR A 200 2.05 -9.81 5.62
C TYR A 200 1.97 -10.52 4.25
N GLY A 201 1.37 -9.88 3.24
CA GLY A 201 1.36 -10.37 1.87
C GLY A 201 2.76 -10.61 1.33
N ILE A 202 3.61 -9.57 1.40
CA ILE A 202 5.02 -9.63 0.99
C ILE A 202 5.77 -10.73 1.77
N TYR A 203 5.59 -10.80 3.10
CA TYR A 203 6.24 -11.82 3.93
C TYR A 203 5.88 -13.25 3.52
N LYS A 204 4.59 -13.55 3.31
CA LYS A 204 4.15 -14.87 2.82
C LYS A 204 4.71 -15.20 1.44
N PHE A 205 4.77 -14.20 0.57
CA PHE A 205 5.30 -14.35 -0.78
C PHE A 205 6.79 -14.68 -0.73
N LEU A 206 7.57 -13.94 0.07
CA LEU A 206 8.99 -14.17 0.31
C LEU A 206 9.26 -15.58 0.84
N ILE A 207 8.49 -16.07 1.82
CA ILE A 207 8.61 -17.46 2.30
C ILE A 207 8.46 -18.45 1.15
N SER A 208 7.45 -18.25 0.31
CA SER A 208 7.12 -19.19 -0.76
C SER A 208 8.19 -19.18 -1.86
N MET A 209 8.66 -17.98 -2.25
CA MET A 209 9.74 -17.83 -3.23
C MET A 209 11.08 -18.33 -2.71
N LEU A 210 11.48 -18.00 -1.48
CA LEU A 210 12.72 -18.49 -0.88
C LEU A 210 12.72 -20.02 -0.82
N ARG A 211 11.61 -20.65 -0.40
CA ARG A 211 11.47 -22.11 -0.41
C ARG A 211 11.59 -22.70 -1.81
N ALA A 212 11.00 -22.06 -2.82
CA ALA A 212 11.11 -22.51 -4.21
C ALA A 212 12.57 -22.39 -4.70
N LEU A 213 13.23 -21.26 -4.43
CA LEU A 213 14.61 -21.01 -4.82
C LEU A 213 15.59 -21.99 -4.14
N TYR A 214 15.38 -22.29 -2.85
CA TYR A 214 16.15 -23.31 -2.13
C TYR A 214 16.02 -24.70 -2.75
N ARG A 215 14.85 -25.06 -3.30
CA ARG A 215 14.65 -26.36 -3.96
C ARG A 215 15.29 -26.44 -5.34
N SER A 216 15.44 -25.29 -6.02
CA SER A 216 15.99 -25.22 -7.38
C SER A 216 17.47 -24.87 -7.44
N SER A 217 18.06 -24.33 -6.37
CA SER A 217 19.46 -23.91 -6.35
C SER A 217 20.41 -25.08 -6.14
N GLU A 218 21.55 -25.03 -6.82
CA GLU A 218 22.64 -26.00 -6.69
C GLU A 218 23.58 -25.70 -5.51
N SER A 219 23.54 -24.47 -4.97
CA SER A 219 24.39 -24.03 -3.86
C SER A 219 23.63 -23.15 -2.86
N ASP A 220 23.76 -23.49 -1.58
CA ASP A 220 23.20 -22.73 -0.45
C ASP A 220 23.89 -21.37 -0.27
N GLU A 221 25.15 -21.24 -0.71
CA GLU A 221 25.94 -20.00 -0.55
C GLU A 221 25.34 -18.84 -1.35
N VAL A 222 24.72 -19.12 -2.49
CA VAL A 222 24.09 -18.09 -3.33
C VAL A 222 22.86 -17.48 -2.65
N ILE A 223 22.12 -18.27 -1.87
CA ILE A 223 20.88 -17.82 -1.23
C ILE A 223 21.14 -17.20 0.15
N ALA A 224 22.29 -17.48 0.77
CA ALA A 224 22.60 -17.02 2.13
C ALA A 224 22.34 -15.51 2.36
N PRO A 225 22.73 -14.58 1.46
CA PRO A 225 22.46 -13.16 1.65
C PRO A 225 20.96 -12.80 1.68
N LEU A 226 20.14 -13.50 0.89
CA LEU A 226 18.69 -13.31 0.88
C LEU A 226 18.07 -13.78 2.19
N LYS A 227 18.53 -14.93 2.69
CA LYS A 227 18.08 -15.50 3.95
C LYS A 227 18.42 -14.58 5.13
N ASP A 228 19.68 -14.12 5.22
CA ASP A 228 20.11 -13.25 6.32
C ASP A 228 19.28 -11.96 6.37
N ARG A 229 19.02 -11.36 5.20
CA ARG A 229 18.18 -10.16 5.10
C ARG A 229 16.72 -10.44 5.44
N PHE A 230 16.17 -11.57 5.01
CA PHE A 230 14.82 -12.01 5.38
C PHE A 230 14.70 -12.24 6.89
N ASP A 231 15.66 -12.92 7.51
CA ASP A 231 15.67 -13.19 8.95
C ASP A 231 15.74 -11.87 9.76
N ALA A 232 16.53 -10.90 9.32
CA ALA A 232 16.55 -9.56 9.92
C ALA A 232 15.21 -8.82 9.79
N GLN A 233 14.51 -8.97 8.65
CA GLN A 233 13.16 -8.41 8.46
C GLN A 233 12.11 -9.12 9.31
N HIS A 234 12.23 -10.43 9.49
CA HIS A 234 11.31 -11.21 10.32
C HIS A 234 11.23 -10.68 11.75
N HIS A 235 12.38 -10.39 12.37
CA HIS A 235 12.43 -9.83 13.72
C HIS A 235 11.77 -8.44 13.81
N ARG A 236 12.05 -7.55 12.84
CA ARG A 236 11.43 -6.22 12.78
C ARG A 236 9.91 -6.29 12.58
N LEU A 237 9.42 -7.22 11.76
CA LEU A 237 7.99 -7.44 11.57
C LEU A 237 7.30 -7.98 12.83
N PHE A 238 7.97 -8.87 13.57
CA PHE A 238 7.46 -9.37 14.83
C PHE A 238 7.25 -8.23 15.83
N GLU A 239 8.24 -7.35 15.98
CA GLU A 239 8.14 -6.14 16.82
C GLU A 239 7.01 -5.21 16.33
N PHE A 240 6.93 -4.95 15.02
CA PHE A 240 5.89 -4.14 14.41
C PHE A 240 4.48 -4.67 14.70
N TYR A 241 4.26 -5.98 14.58
CA TYR A 241 2.96 -6.60 14.87
C TYR A 241 2.64 -6.60 16.37
N ALA A 242 3.65 -6.77 17.23
CA ALA A 242 3.49 -6.62 18.67
C ALA A 242 3.06 -5.18 19.04
N ASP A 243 3.72 -4.17 18.48
CA ASP A 243 3.37 -2.77 18.66
C ASP A 243 1.94 -2.48 18.17
N CYS A 244 1.55 -3.02 17.00
CA CYS A 244 0.20 -2.90 16.48
C CYS A 244 -0.86 -3.53 17.40
N SER A 245 -0.54 -4.64 18.07
CA SER A 245 -1.44 -5.29 19.02
C SER A 245 -1.65 -4.49 20.31
N SER A 246 -0.66 -3.67 20.68
CA SER A 246 -0.72 -2.81 21.88
C SER A 246 -1.58 -1.56 21.66
N ILE A 247 -1.60 -1.04 20.43
CA ILE A 247 -2.57 -0.06 20.00
C ILE A 247 -3.91 -0.79 19.90
N LYS A 248 -4.98 -0.24 20.50
CA LYS A 248 -6.35 -0.72 20.22
C LYS A 248 -6.73 -0.37 18.77
N ILE A 249 -6.04 -0.97 17.80
CA ILE A 249 -6.51 -1.10 16.44
C ILE A 249 -7.79 -1.91 16.62
N GLN A 250 -8.94 -1.24 16.55
CA GLN A 250 -10.20 -1.92 16.73
C GLN A 250 -10.26 -3.02 15.67
N CYS A 251 -10.05 -4.27 16.10
CA CYS A 251 -10.10 -5.48 15.26
C CYS A 251 -11.49 -5.70 14.62
N THR A 252 -12.42 -4.76 14.75
CA THR A 252 -13.71 -4.72 14.07
C THR A 252 -13.59 -4.20 12.63
N ALA A 253 -12.43 -4.37 11.97
CA ALA A 253 -12.10 -3.75 10.69
C ALA A 253 -11.73 -4.67 9.53
N PHE A 254 -12.03 -5.97 9.65
CA PHE A 254 -12.04 -6.90 8.53
C PHE A 254 -13.49 -7.18 8.13
#